data_AF-A0A6A8AC04-F1
#
_entry.id   AF-A0A6A8AC04-F1
#
_cell.length_a   1.000
_cell.length_b   1.000
_cell.length_c   1.000
_cell.angle_alpha   90.00
_cell.angle_beta   90.00
_cell.angle_gamma   90.00
#
_symmetry.space_group_name_H-M   'P 1'
#
loop_
_entity.id
_entity.type
_entity.pdbx_description
1 polymer ?
#
loop_
_entity_poly.entity_id
_entity_poly.type
_entity_poly.pdbx_seq_one_letter_code
_entity_poly.pdbx_strand_id
1 'polypeptide(L)'
;MTIAAQAATRAERSFTDAASTLRTLGGRRFISCTDAHIGEMRRLVINSRTVEEIGYIEDGALKCTSWGSESRVVKELTPDFVIDKDIKAWVDVVPLVTGANPMSVVQVGPYNALVDAGRLVEVLADQSASVVITAPNGAVTATLNTPDTDFTDKLGRETAKGTEGESIYAVHSKDGWTAVAVSSTNGLFGLFTQEHWLFLAFGSFATIVIIALVIRMSRKRLSPLGELAIAVRKREFVVHYQPIIELSSGLCVGAEALVRWQRPDGTLVRPDLFIPLAEQSGLIRPITDQVIDAIGRELGPLFRKHRSLHVAINFAADDFKTGRVLETVGHRLGNHGFANDQIWLEATERGLMDIDEARKTIAEARTRGYSVAIDDFGTGYSSLQYLQSLPLDALKIDKSFVDAINRQTATSAVIAHIIEMAKSLSLSIIAEGVETREQAEYLLDHGVEFCQGWFYAKPMPAADFIDYVETSLQRHDSGVVMLSRAKA
;
A
#
# COMPACT_ATOMS: atom_id res chain seq x y z
N MET A 1 20.38 33.47 31.89
CA MET A 1 20.04 34.89 32.19
C MET A 1 19.09 35.36 31.10
N THR A 2 17.92 35.93 31.40
CA THR A 2 16.96 36.38 30.37
C THR A 2 17.47 37.63 29.66
N ILE A 3 16.94 37.90 28.46
CA ILE A 3 17.18 39.14 27.69
C ILE A 3 16.91 40.37 28.58
N ALA A 4 15.76 40.40 29.27
CA ALA A 4 15.42 41.44 30.23
C ALA A 4 16.48 41.61 31.36
N ALA A 5 16.98 40.51 31.93
CA ALA A 5 17.97 40.60 33.00
C ALA A 5 19.31 41.16 32.53
N GLN A 6 19.73 40.82 31.31
CA GLN A 6 20.94 41.38 30.71
C GLN A 6 20.76 42.87 30.38
N ALA A 7 19.61 43.28 29.85
CA ALA A 7 19.31 44.68 29.54
C ALA A 7 19.31 45.57 30.79
N ALA A 8 18.58 45.19 31.85
CA ALA A 8 18.55 45.97 33.10
C ALA A 8 19.95 46.10 33.75
N THR A 9 20.73 45.01 33.78
CA THR A 9 22.09 45.04 34.33
C THR A 9 23.02 45.92 33.51
N ARG A 10 22.86 45.95 32.18
CA ARG A 10 23.67 46.82 31.31
C ARG A 10 23.31 48.29 31.47
N ALA A 11 22.03 48.61 31.61
CA ALA A 11 21.58 49.98 31.88
C ALA A 11 22.17 50.50 33.19
N GLU A 12 22.00 49.76 34.28
CA GLU A 12 22.59 50.09 35.59
C GLU A 12 24.10 50.31 35.51
N ARG A 13 24.85 49.38 34.91
CA ARG A 13 26.31 49.53 34.74
C ARG A 13 26.69 50.72 33.88
N SER A 14 25.98 50.98 32.79
CA SER A 14 26.36 52.04 31.84
C SER A 14 26.28 53.43 32.48
N PHE A 15 25.24 53.66 33.28
CA PHE A 15 25.07 54.93 34.00
C PHE A 15 26.05 55.06 35.16
N THR A 16 26.30 53.98 35.91
CA THR A 16 27.28 53.97 37.01
C THR A 16 28.72 54.16 36.48
N ASP A 17 29.08 53.50 35.38
CA ASP A 17 30.39 53.63 34.72
C ASP A 17 30.59 55.05 34.16
N ALA A 18 29.56 55.65 33.57
CA ALA A 18 29.59 57.04 33.12
C ALA A 18 29.82 57.99 34.31
N ALA A 19 29.08 57.84 35.41
CA ALA A 19 29.27 58.64 36.61
C ALA A 19 30.67 58.47 37.22
N SER A 20 31.19 57.25 37.29
CA SER A 20 32.56 56.95 37.74
C SER A 20 33.61 57.64 36.86
N THR A 21 33.40 57.65 35.54
CA THR A 21 34.25 58.34 34.56
C THR A 21 34.24 59.86 34.73
N LEU A 22 33.12 60.44 35.15
CA LEU A 22 33.06 61.87 35.46
C LEU A 22 33.75 62.20 36.79
N ARG A 23 33.65 61.32 37.80
CA ARG A 23 34.32 61.52 39.09
C ARG A 23 35.85 61.55 38.96
N THR A 24 36.45 60.83 38.03
CA THR A 24 37.90 60.91 37.75
C THR A 24 38.34 62.28 37.24
N LEU A 25 37.47 63.04 36.56
CA LEU A 25 37.75 64.44 36.19
C LEU A 25 37.67 65.37 37.40
N GLY A 26 36.69 65.17 38.29
CA GLY A 26 36.56 65.96 39.52
C GLY A 26 37.73 65.80 40.50
N GLY A 27 38.42 64.66 40.47
CA GLY A 27 39.59 64.38 41.34
C GLY A 27 40.90 65.07 40.90
N ARG A 28 40.96 65.69 39.72
CA ARG A 28 42.16 66.34 39.17
C ARG A 28 41.90 67.82 38.95
N ARG A 29 42.88 68.68 39.29
CA ARG A 29 42.78 70.12 39.04
C ARG A 29 43.27 70.44 37.63
N PHE A 30 42.35 70.66 36.72
CA PHE A 30 42.61 71.22 35.40
C PHE A 30 42.20 72.70 35.38
N ILE A 31 42.84 73.49 34.52
CA ILE A 31 42.32 74.81 34.13
C ILE A 31 41.21 74.56 33.11
N SER A 32 40.01 75.04 33.40
CA SER A 32 38.80 74.82 32.59
C SER A 32 39.02 75.16 31.12
N CYS A 33 38.57 74.25 30.26
CA CYS A 33 38.59 74.36 28.79
C CYS A 33 39.94 74.65 28.11
N THR A 34 41.05 74.28 28.75
CA THR A 34 42.37 74.21 28.10
C THR A 34 42.54 72.95 27.26
N ASP A 35 43.52 72.91 26.35
CA ASP A 35 43.82 71.71 25.54
C ASP A 35 44.13 70.47 26.40
N ALA A 36 44.76 70.66 27.56
CA ALA A 36 45.01 69.58 28.51
C ALA A 36 43.71 69.05 29.14
N HIS A 37 42.76 69.94 29.45
CA HIS A 37 41.45 69.58 29.99
C HIS A 37 40.59 68.84 28.95
N ILE A 38 40.49 69.39 27.74
CA ILE A 38 39.75 68.79 26.62
C ILE A 38 40.39 67.46 26.21
N GLY A 39 41.72 67.38 26.18
CA GLY A 39 42.46 66.15 25.89
C GLY A 39 42.18 65.03 26.89
N GLU A 40 42.07 65.34 28.19
CA GLU A 40 41.71 64.35 29.20
C GLU A 40 40.25 63.90 29.08
N MET A 41 39.31 64.83 28.88
CA MET A 41 37.91 64.47 28.59
C MET A 41 37.81 63.55 27.38
N ARG A 42 38.53 63.86 26.29
CA ARG A 42 38.59 63.03 25.08
C ARG A 42 39.20 61.66 25.35
N ARG A 43 40.27 61.57 26.14
CA ARG A 43 40.90 60.30 26.53
C ARG A 43 39.91 59.41 27.29
N LEU A 44 39.09 59.99 28.16
CA LEU A 44 38.06 59.25 28.90
C LEU A 44 36.93 58.77 27.99
N VAL A 45 36.46 59.60 27.05
CA VAL A 45 35.46 59.19 26.04
C VAL A 45 35.99 58.01 25.20
N ILE A 46 37.21 58.10 24.66
CA ILE A 46 37.80 57.03 23.82
C ILE A 46 37.97 55.70 24.59
N ASN A 47 38.21 55.76 25.90
CA ASN A 47 38.36 54.56 26.74
C ASN A 47 37.05 54.09 27.38
N SER A 48 35.94 54.79 27.13
CA SER A 48 34.62 54.38 27.59
C SER A 48 33.88 53.63 26.49
N ARG A 49 33.12 52.61 26.90
CA ARG A 49 32.22 51.89 25.97
C ARG A 49 30.84 52.53 25.87
N THR A 50 30.48 53.37 26.83
CA THR A 50 29.11 53.85 27.06
C THR A 50 28.96 55.36 26.91
N VAL A 51 30.06 56.11 27.06
CA VAL A 51 30.05 57.58 26.97
C VAL A 51 30.45 58.02 25.57
N GLU A 52 29.60 58.79 24.90
CA GLU A 52 29.86 59.33 23.56
C GLU A 52 30.53 60.71 23.60
N GLU A 53 30.25 61.49 24.64
CA GLU A 53 30.77 62.84 24.81
C GLU A 53 30.80 63.21 26.29
N ILE A 54 31.81 63.98 26.70
CA ILE A 54 31.85 64.63 28.01
C ILE A 54 31.86 66.14 27.80
N GLY A 55 31.00 66.86 28.52
CA GLY A 55 30.95 68.32 28.55
C GLY A 55 31.24 68.90 29.93
N TYR A 56 31.72 70.13 29.95
CA TYR A 56 31.96 70.93 31.14
C TYR A 56 31.04 72.15 31.17
N ILE A 57 30.28 72.27 32.25
CA ILE A 57 29.27 73.29 32.49
C ILE A 57 29.73 74.20 33.62
N GLU A 58 29.70 75.50 33.36
CA GLU A 58 30.01 76.56 34.33
C GLU A 58 29.06 77.73 34.09
N ASP A 59 28.47 78.27 35.16
CA ASP A 59 27.48 79.36 35.10
C ASP A 59 26.30 79.11 34.15
N GLY A 60 25.82 77.85 34.09
CA GLY A 60 24.69 77.47 33.23
C GLY A 60 25.01 77.43 31.73
N ALA A 61 26.28 77.54 31.34
CA ALA A 61 26.74 77.41 29.95
C ALA A 61 27.67 76.22 29.78
N LEU A 62 27.49 75.46 28.69
CA LEU A 62 28.44 74.46 28.23
C LEU A 62 29.64 75.23 27.64
N LYS A 63 30.80 75.14 28.31
CA LYS A 63 32.04 75.89 27.97
C LYS A 63 32.99 75.11 27.06
N CYS A 64 32.97 73.79 27.15
CA CYS A 64 33.74 72.90 26.30
C CYS A 64 33.24 71.46 26.41
N THR A 65 33.57 70.68 25.39
CA THR A 65 33.32 69.24 25.32
C THR A 65 34.62 68.49 25.02
N SER A 66 34.59 67.17 25.06
CA SER A 66 35.68 66.30 24.59
C SER A 66 36.10 66.58 23.14
N TRP A 67 35.26 67.24 22.35
CA TRP A 67 35.52 67.53 20.94
C TRP A 67 36.06 68.94 20.69
N GLY A 68 35.92 69.87 21.64
CA GLY A 68 36.47 71.22 21.51
C GLY A 68 35.83 72.25 22.45
N SER A 69 36.19 73.52 22.29
CA SER A 69 35.52 74.63 22.98
C SER A 69 34.15 74.89 22.38
N GLU A 70 33.13 75.06 23.22
CA GLU A 70 31.76 75.38 22.82
C GLU A 70 31.25 76.48 23.74
N SER A 71 30.40 77.40 23.27
CA SER A 71 29.83 78.43 24.15
C SER A 71 28.34 78.55 23.88
N ARG A 72 27.58 77.60 24.42
CA ARG A 72 26.11 77.60 24.35
C ARG A 72 25.52 77.60 25.74
N VAL A 73 24.50 78.45 25.94
CA VAL A 73 23.70 78.44 27.16
C VAL A 73 22.90 77.13 27.18
N VAL A 74 23.05 76.35 28.24
CA VAL A 74 22.26 75.13 28.44
C VAL A 74 21.08 75.53 29.33
N LYS A 75 19.86 75.26 28.87
CA LYS A 75 18.67 75.47 29.70
C LYS A 75 18.79 74.58 30.95
N GLU A 76 18.72 75.18 32.14
CA GLU A 76 18.74 74.42 33.39
C GLU A 76 17.45 73.59 33.49
N LEU A 77 17.56 72.31 33.17
CA LEU A 77 16.47 71.35 33.26
C LEU A 77 16.53 70.68 34.64
N THR A 78 15.38 70.46 35.25
CA THR A 78 15.30 69.57 36.42
C THR A 78 15.71 68.16 35.99
N PRO A 79 16.56 67.46 36.75
CA PRO A 79 16.92 66.08 36.40
C PRO A 79 15.67 65.19 36.42
N ASP A 80 15.55 64.33 35.42
CA ASP A 80 14.45 63.36 35.35
C ASP A 80 14.53 62.38 36.52
N PHE A 81 15.75 61.98 36.91
CA PHE A 81 15.99 61.22 38.13
C PHE A 81 17.40 61.42 38.69
N VAL A 82 17.56 60.97 39.94
CA VAL A 82 18.82 61.01 40.69
C VAL A 82 19.15 59.59 41.12
N ILE A 83 20.28 59.04 40.63
CA ILE A 83 20.68 57.64 40.91
C ILE A 83 21.29 57.50 42.30
N ASP A 84 22.09 58.50 42.71
CA ASP A 84 22.70 58.68 44.03
C ASP A 84 22.79 60.20 44.32
N LYS A 85 23.07 60.63 45.55
CA LYS A 85 22.99 62.04 46.00
C LYS A 85 23.71 63.06 45.09
N ASP A 86 24.69 62.64 44.30
CA ASP A 86 25.51 63.46 43.40
C ASP A 86 25.33 63.17 41.90
N ILE A 87 24.54 62.16 41.50
CA ILE A 87 24.37 61.74 40.09
C ILE A 87 22.99 62.19 39.58
N LYS A 88 22.98 63.26 38.79
CA LYS A 88 21.79 63.76 38.11
C LYS A 88 21.69 63.15 36.72
N ALA A 89 20.51 62.67 36.32
CA ALA A 89 20.32 62.06 35.01
C ALA A 89 19.12 62.67 34.27
N TRP A 90 19.26 62.78 32.95
CA TRP A 90 18.19 63.14 32.01
C TRP A 90 18.09 62.09 30.92
N VAL A 91 16.89 61.87 30.42
CA VAL A 91 16.59 60.92 29.35
C VAL A 91 16.05 61.69 28.16
N ASP A 92 16.20 61.12 26.96
CA ASP A 92 15.63 61.69 25.73
C ASP A 92 16.15 63.11 25.41
N VAL A 93 17.41 63.38 25.76
CA VAL A 93 18.06 64.65 25.48
C VAL A 93 18.70 64.60 24.10
N VAL A 94 18.23 65.48 23.21
CA VAL A 94 18.84 65.65 21.89
C VAL A 94 20.18 66.39 22.04
N PRO A 95 21.30 65.80 21.62
CA PRO A 95 22.61 66.42 21.72
C PRO A 95 22.69 67.72 20.94
N LEU A 96 23.15 68.79 21.58
CA LEU A 96 23.25 70.12 20.96
C LEU A 96 24.36 70.21 19.89
N VAL A 97 25.39 69.36 19.98
CA VAL A 97 26.60 69.42 19.15
C VAL A 97 26.59 68.38 18.03
N THR A 98 26.22 67.13 18.33
CA THR A 98 26.27 66.02 17.36
C THR A 98 24.97 65.82 16.58
N GLY A 99 23.83 66.34 17.05
CA GLY A 99 22.52 66.18 16.39
C GLY A 99 22.06 64.72 16.24
N ALA A 100 22.62 63.82 17.06
CA ALA A 100 22.36 62.38 17.00
C ALA A 100 21.00 62.01 17.63
N ASN A 101 20.69 60.71 17.63
CA ASN A 101 19.50 60.15 18.29
C ASN A 101 19.41 60.63 19.75
N PRO A 102 18.21 60.70 20.33
CA PRO A 102 18.04 61.11 21.72
C PRO A 102 18.92 60.27 22.66
N MET A 103 19.70 60.96 23.49
CA MET A 103 20.66 60.35 24.40
C MET A 103 20.25 60.55 25.85
N SER A 104 20.81 59.71 26.72
CA SER A 104 20.73 59.96 28.16
C SER A 104 21.92 60.81 28.60
N VAL A 105 21.68 61.76 29.50
CA VAL A 105 22.73 62.62 30.07
C VAL A 105 22.94 62.25 31.51
N VAL A 106 24.19 62.01 31.90
CA VAL A 106 24.58 61.81 33.30
C VAL A 106 25.45 62.98 33.72
N GLN A 107 25.10 63.68 34.79
CA GLN A 107 25.88 64.79 35.33
C GLN A 107 26.38 64.49 36.74
N VAL A 108 27.67 64.73 36.95
CA VAL A 108 28.33 64.69 38.25
C VAL A 108 29.15 65.97 38.41
N GLY A 109 28.76 66.80 39.38
CA GLY A 109 29.38 68.13 39.56
C GLY A 109 29.21 69.02 38.31
N PRO A 110 30.28 69.68 37.84
CA PRO A 110 30.23 70.53 36.65
C PRO A 110 30.35 69.75 35.32
N TYR A 111 30.43 68.42 35.35
CA TYR A 111 30.61 67.61 34.14
C TYR A 111 29.34 66.86 33.78
N ASN A 112 29.01 66.81 32.49
CA ASN A 112 27.99 65.93 31.95
C ASN A 112 28.57 64.92 30.96
N ALA A 113 27.97 63.74 30.86
CA ALA A 113 28.31 62.68 29.93
C ALA A 113 27.07 62.33 29.11
N LEU A 114 27.21 62.27 27.78
CA LEU A 114 26.19 61.75 26.89
C LEU A 114 26.36 60.23 26.76
N VAL A 115 25.27 59.49 26.99
CA VAL A 115 25.20 58.02 26.96
C VAL A 115 24.17 57.60 25.92
N ASP A 116 24.60 56.84 24.92
CA ASP A 116 23.71 56.32 23.88
C ASP A 116 22.78 55.23 24.43
N ALA A 117 21.48 55.53 24.44
CA ALA A 117 20.43 54.63 24.88
C ALA A 117 20.30 53.38 23.99
N GLY A 118 20.58 53.48 22.69
CA GLY A 118 20.49 52.37 21.74
C GLY A 118 21.48 51.23 22.05
N ARG A 119 22.69 51.59 22.50
CA ARG A 119 23.73 50.61 22.88
C ARG A 119 23.38 49.78 24.12
N LEU A 120 22.41 50.22 24.92
CA LEU A 120 21.92 49.45 26.06
C LEU A 120 21.19 48.18 25.63
N VAL A 121 20.63 48.16 24.41
CA VAL A 121 19.75 47.10 23.90
C VAL A 121 20.30 46.37 22.65
N GLU A 122 21.30 46.92 21.97
CA GLU A 122 21.74 46.51 20.62
C GLU A 122 22.33 45.07 20.48
N VAL A 123 22.82 44.45 21.56
CA VAL A 123 23.49 43.12 21.50
C VAL A 123 22.58 41.95 21.89
N LEU A 124 21.27 42.18 22.02
CA LEU A 124 20.30 41.14 22.32
C LEU A 124 19.82 40.52 20.99
N ALA A 125 20.53 39.48 20.56
CA ALA A 125 20.57 38.91 19.22
C ALA A 125 19.31 38.17 18.72
N ASP A 126 18.12 38.66 19.02
CA ASP A 126 16.89 38.17 18.39
C ASP A 126 16.10 39.34 17.81
N GLN A 127 16.08 39.45 16.47
CA GLN A 127 15.37 40.51 15.74
C GLN A 127 13.84 40.47 15.98
N SER A 128 13.34 39.41 16.60
CA SER A 128 11.92 39.22 16.92
C SER A 128 11.51 39.68 18.32
N ALA A 129 12.47 40.14 19.15
CA ALA A 129 12.18 40.59 20.51
C ALA A 129 12.09 42.11 20.61
N SER A 130 11.03 42.60 21.25
CA SER A 130 10.87 43.98 21.67
C SER A 130 11.38 44.14 23.10
N VAL A 131 12.22 45.15 23.37
CA VAL A 131 12.80 45.38 24.70
C VAL A 131 12.59 46.83 25.10
N VAL A 132 12.13 47.06 26.33
CA VAL A 132 12.01 48.40 26.94
C VAL A 132 12.77 48.43 28.25
N ILE A 133 13.52 49.51 28.47
CA ILE A 133 14.25 49.78 29.72
C ILE A 133 13.69 51.06 30.33
N THR A 134 13.31 51.00 31.60
CA THR A 134 12.86 52.15 32.38
C THR A 134 13.78 52.42 33.56
N ALA A 135 14.08 53.69 33.81
CA ALA A 135 14.81 54.18 34.96
C ALA A 135 14.01 54.04 36.28
N PRO A 136 14.63 54.25 37.46
CA PRO A 136 13.96 54.12 38.78
C PRO A 136 12.69 54.96 38.96
N ASN A 137 12.60 56.13 38.31
CA ASN A 137 11.42 56.98 38.32
C ASN A 137 10.28 56.46 37.40
N GLY A 138 10.57 55.50 36.52
CA GLY A 138 9.64 54.99 35.51
C GLY A 138 9.81 55.59 34.11
N ALA A 139 10.73 56.54 33.91
CA ALA A 139 11.00 57.10 32.59
C ALA A 139 11.64 56.06 31.67
N VAL A 140 11.15 55.95 30.42
CA VAL A 140 11.68 55.02 29.41
C VAL A 140 13.03 55.53 28.92
N THR A 141 14.10 54.79 29.20
CA THR A 141 15.49 55.15 28.86
C THR A 141 15.94 54.58 27.52
N ALA A 142 15.48 53.40 27.14
CA ALA A 142 15.85 52.77 25.87
C ALA A 142 14.76 51.80 25.38
N THR A 143 14.59 51.73 24.06
CA THR A 143 13.67 50.79 23.41
C THR A 143 14.31 50.11 22.21
N LEU A 144 14.08 48.81 22.05
CA LEU A 144 14.40 48.01 20.85
C LEU A 144 13.09 47.46 20.28
N ASN A 145 12.89 47.58 18.97
CA ASN A 145 11.69 47.13 18.26
C ASN A 145 10.40 47.57 18.98
N THR A 146 10.27 48.90 19.20
CA THR A 146 9.20 49.61 19.95
C THR A 146 7.94 48.77 20.16
N PRO A 147 7.76 48.18 21.36
CA PRO A 147 6.54 47.45 21.68
C PRO A 147 5.37 48.40 21.89
N ASP A 148 4.16 47.86 21.79
CA ASP A 148 2.92 48.57 22.11
C ASP A 148 2.94 49.03 23.59
N THR A 149 2.88 50.35 23.81
CA THR A 149 3.08 50.98 25.13
C THR A 149 2.06 50.55 26.17
N ASP A 150 0.87 50.13 25.72
CA ASP A 150 -0.20 49.62 26.59
C ASP A 150 0.16 48.30 27.30
N PHE A 151 1.10 47.54 26.74
CA PHE A 151 1.56 46.27 27.31
C PHE A 151 2.63 46.48 28.40
N THR A 152 3.51 47.46 28.23
CA THR A 152 4.59 47.74 29.19
C THR A 152 4.07 48.34 30.50
N ASP A 153 3.01 49.14 30.45
CA ASP A 153 2.45 49.78 31.65
C ASP A 153 1.70 48.79 32.56
N LYS A 154 1.19 47.69 31.99
CA LYS A 154 0.51 46.62 32.74
C LYS A 154 1.48 45.70 33.48
N LEU A 155 2.72 45.62 33.01
CA LEU A 155 3.76 44.80 33.58
C LEU A 155 4.40 45.52 34.76
N GLY A 156 3.97 45.20 35.97
CA GLY A 156 4.51 45.75 37.20
C GLY A 156 6.04 45.59 37.32
N ARG A 157 6.67 46.37 38.21
CA ARG A 157 8.14 46.43 38.39
C ARG A 157 8.76 45.20 39.07
N GLU A 158 8.01 44.11 39.23
CA GLU A 158 8.49 42.89 39.86
C GLU A 158 9.17 41.98 38.83
N THR A 159 10.18 41.23 39.28
CA THR A 159 10.84 40.25 38.42
C THR A 159 9.87 39.09 38.12
N ALA A 160 9.39 39.01 36.89
CA ALA A 160 8.37 38.05 36.46
C ALA A 160 8.69 37.49 35.08
N LYS A 161 8.14 36.31 34.78
CA LYS A 161 8.14 35.72 33.43
C LYS A 161 6.77 35.10 33.19
N GLY A 162 6.25 35.24 31.99
CA GLY A 162 4.90 34.76 31.69
C GLY A 162 4.59 34.70 30.21
N THR A 163 3.34 34.32 29.94
CA THR A 163 2.73 34.31 28.62
C THR A 163 1.42 35.09 28.71
N GLU A 164 1.20 35.99 27.78
CA GLU A 164 -0.05 36.75 27.66
C GLU A 164 -0.46 36.76 26.18
N GLY A 165 -1.57 36.09 25.87
CA GLY A 165 -1.96 35.81 24.49
C GLY A 165 -0.91 35.01 23.73
N GLU A 166 -0.50 35.51 22.55
CA GLU A 166 0.54 34.93 21.69
C GLU A 166 1.95 35.51 21.97
N SER A 167 2.11 36.22 23.09
CA SER A 167 3.37 36.85 23.47
C SER A 167 3.97 36.18 24.71
N ILE A 168 5.27 35.90 24.66
CA ILE A 168 6.09 35.55 25.82
C ILE A 168 6.77 36.81 26.34
N TYR A 169 6.73 37.03 27.66
CA TYR A 169 7.36 38.19 28.27
C TYR A 169 8.26 37.81 29.46
N ALA A 170 9.28 38.64 29.68
CA ALA A 170 10.13 38.58 30.85
C ALA A 170 10.38 40.01 31.36
N VAL A 171 10.15 40.22 32.65
CA VAL A 171 10.44 41.46 33.38
C VAL A 171 11.57 41.19 34.35
N HIS A 172 12.56 42.08 34.40
CA HIS A 172 13.61 42.03 35.42
C HIS A 172 13.85 43.42 35.97
N SER A 173 13.92 43.53 37.31
CA SER A 173 14.22 44.78 38.00
C SER A 173 15.45 44.62 38.90
N LYS A 174 16.37 45.58 38.83
CA LYS A 174 17.59 45.64 39.62
C LYS A 174 17.98 47.09 39.90
N ASP A 175 18.20 47.44 41.17
CA ASP A 175 18.61 48.79 41.62
C ASP A 175 17.72 49.91 41.04
N GLY A 176 16.41 49.64 40.94
CA GLY A 176 15.40 50.54 40.38
C GLY A 176 15.28 50.51 38.85
N TRP A 177 16.27 49.98 38.12
CA TRP A 177 16.19 49.78 36.68
C TRP A 177 15.30 48.58 36.35
N THR A 178 14.30 48.78 35.50
CA THR A 178 13.41 47.71 35.05
C THR A 178 13.57 47.51 33.56
N ALA A 179 13.71 46.27 33.11
CA ALA A 179 13.71 45.90 31.71
C ALA A 179 12.59 44.89 31.43
N VAL A 180 11.87 45.12 30.35
CA VAL A 180 10.80 44.26 29.84
C VAL A 180 11.20 43.77 28.46
N ALA A 181 11.22 42.45 28.25
CA ALA A 181 11.47 41.83 26.96
C ALA A 181 10.24 41.02 26.55
N VAL A 182 9.77 41.20 25.32
CA VAL A 182 8.57 40.57 24.75
C VAL A 182 8.91 39.97 23.38
N SER A 183 8.40 38.78 23.08
CA SER A 183 8.53 38.16 21.75
C SER A 183 7.25 37.40 21.38
N SER A 184 6.92 37.37 20.08
CA SER A 184 5.73 36.68 19.57
C SER A 184 6.04 35.22 19.23
N THR A 185 5.14 34.30 19.62
CA THR A 185 5.23 32.88 19.26
C THR A 185 4.84 32.60 17.80
N ASN A 186 4.29 33.59 17.07
CA ASN A 186 3.82 33.41 15.70
C ASN A 186 4.95 33.14 14.69
N GLY A 187 6.19 33.56 15.01
CA GLY A 187 7.36 33.27 14.17
C GLY A 187 7.80 31.81 14.16
N LEU A 188 7.46 31.03 15.21
CA LEU A 188 7.88 29.62 15.33
C LEU A 188 7.06 28.68 14.43
N PHE A 189 5.80 29.02 14.14
CA PHE A 189 4.93 28.19 13.31
C PHE A 189 4.94 28.57 11.82
N GLY A 190 5.42 29.77 11.46
CA GLY A 190 5.51 30.22 10.06
C GLY A 190 6.48 29.42 9.19
N LEU A 191 7.43 28.70 9.80
CA LEU A 191 8.37 27.82 9.09
C LEU A 191 7.76 26.47 8.66
N PHE A 192 6.53 26.15 9.10
CA PHE A 192 5.91 24.85 8.82
C PHE A 192 4.89 24.86 7.68
N THR A 193 4.37 26.01 7.23
CA THR A 193 3.15 26.03 6.39
C THR A 193 3.37 25.92 4.88
N GLN A 194 4.60 25.99 4.37
CA GLN A 194 4.86 26.03 2.91
C GLN A 194 5.11 24.65 2.25
N GLU A 195 5.40 23.60 3.00
CA GLU A 195 5.79 22.28 2.45
C GLU A 195 4.68 21.20 2.47
N HIS A 196 3.52 21.47 3.10
CA HIS A 196 2.51 20.44 3.39
C HIS A 196 1.85 19.78 2.16
N TRP A 197 1.72 20.49 1.03
CA TRP A 197 1.06 19.93 -0.16
C TRP A 197 1.83 18.75 -0.77
N LEU A 198 3.17 18.79 -0.72
CA LEU A 198 4.00 17.68 -1.20
C LEU A 198 3.84 16.46 -0.29
N PHE A 199 3.87 16.64 1.04
CA PHE A 199 3.67 15.55 1.99
C PHE A 199 2.29 14.89 1.87
N LEU A 200 1.23 15.66 1.61
CA LEU A 200 -0.12 15.12 1.37
C LEU A 200 -0.20 14.32 0.06
N ALA A 201 0.45 14.79 -1.01
CA ALA A 201 0.51 14.08 -2.28
C ALA A 201 1.32 12.77 -2.17
N PHE A 202 2.48 12.80 -1.51
CA PHE A 202 3.28 11.59 -1.28
C PHE A 202 2.59 10.62 -0.32
N GLY A 203 1.94 11.11 0.73
CA GLY A 203 1.18 10.30 1.69
C GLY A 203 0.01 9.59 1.03
N SER A 204 -0.83 10.33 0.28
CA SER A 204 -1.96 9.74 -0.45
C SER A 204 -1.52 8.72 -1.50
N PHE A 205 -0.45 9.01 -2.26
CA PHE A 205 0.13 8.05 -3.21
C PHE A 205 0.64 6.78 -2.49
N ALA A 206 1.40 6.93 -1.41
CA ALA A 206 1.91 5.81 -0.63
C ALA A 206 0.77 4.96 -0.05
N THR A 207 -0.30 5.59 0.46
CA THR A 207 -1.50 4.89 0.95
C THR A 207 -2.17 4.08 -0.16
N ILE A 208 -2.36 4.65 -1.36
CA ILE A 208 -2.93 3.95 -2.51
C ILE A 208 -2.05 2.75 -2.90
N VAL A 209 -0.73 2.92 -2.94
CA VAL A 209 0.22 1.85 -3.26
C VAL A 209 0.16 0.74 -2.20
N ILE A 210 0.13 1.08 -0.91
CA ILE A 210 0.02 0.11 0.18
C ILE A 210 -1.31 -0.65 0.10
N ILE A 211 -2.43 0.04 -0.10
CA ILE A 211 -3.75 -0.60 -0.25
C ILE A 211 -3.75 -1.53 -1.46
N ALA A 212 -3.24 -1.09 -2.62
CA ALA A 212 -3.14 -1.92 -3.82
C ALA A 212 -2.24 -3.15 -3.59
N LEU A 213 -1.11 -2.97 -2.89
CA LEU A 213 -0.20 -4.06 -2.52
C LEU A 213 -0.88 -5.06 -1.58
N VAL A 214 -1.59 -4.58 -0.55
CA VAL A 214 -2.34 -5.41 0.39
C VAL A 214 -3.45 -6.18 -0.30
N ILE A 215 -4.24 -5.55 -1.19
CA ILE A 215 -5.26 -6.23 -1.99
C ILE A 215 -4.63 -7.31 -2.87
N ARG A 216 -3.52 -6.99 -3.54
CA ARG A 216 -2.80 -7.92 -4.42
C ARG A 216 -2.18 -9.09 -3.64
N MET A 217 -1.65 -8.84 -2.44
CA MET A 217 -1.11 -9.88 -1.55
C MET A 217 -2.21 -10.72 -0.92
N SER A 218 -3.35 -10.13 -0.53
CA SER A 218 -4.50 -10.85 0.01
C SER A 218 -5.10 -11.79 -1.04
N ARG A 219 -5.26 -11.33 -2.28
CA ARG A 219 -5.70 -12.19 -3.40
C ARG A 219 -4.71 -13.31 -3.71
N LYS A 220 -3.41 -13.10 -3.52
CA LYS A 220 -2.36 -14.13 -3.67
C LYS A 220 -2.23 -15.07 -2.45
N ARG A 221 -3.01 -14.87 -1.39
CA ARG A 221 -2.91 -15.62 -0.12
C ARG A 221 -4.07 -16.56 0.15
N LEU A 222 -5.02 -16.73 -0.77
CA LEU A 222 -5.87 -17.92 -0.70
C LEU A 222 -4.97 -19.10 -1.06
N SER A 223 -4.90 -20.10 -0.18
CA SER A 223 -4.27 -21.35 -0.56
C SER A 223 -5.01 -21.90 -1.79
N PRO A 224 -4.34 -22.63 -2.70
CA PRO A 224 -5.02 -23.27 -3.82
C PRO A 224 -6.26 -24.06 -3.39
N LEU A 225 -6.22 -24.65 -2.19
CA LEU A 225 -7.34 -25.34 -1.57
C LEU A 225 -8.49 -24.38 -1.18
N GLY A 226 -8.16 -23.22 -0.61
CA GLY A 226 -9.15 -22.18 -0.29
C GLY A 226 -9.83 -21.62 -1.52
N GLU A 227 -9.09 -21.41 -2.62
CA GLU A 227 -9.67 -21.03 -3.91
C GLU A 227 -10.61 -22.10 -4.45
N LEU A 228 -10.17 -23.36 -4.44
CA LEU A 228 -10.96 -24.49 -4.91
C LEU A 228 -12.25 -24.67 -4.09
N ALA A 229 -12.18 -24.55 -2.76
CA ALA A 229 -13.35 -24.61 -1.89
C ALA A 229 -14.34 -23.46 -2.16
N ILE A 230 -13.84 -22.25 -2.45
CA ILE A 230 -14.69 -21.12 -2.86
C ILE A 230 -15.35 -21.42 -4.21
N ALA A 231 -14.60 -21.94 -5.18
CA ALA A 231 -15.09 -22.28 -6.51
C ALA A 231 -16.23 -23.31 -6.44
N VAL A 232 -16.09 -24.34 -5.60
CA VAL A 232 -17.16 -25.33 -5.34
C VAL A 232 -18.41 -24.63 -4.79
N ARG A 233 -18.28 -23.76 -3.79
CA ARG A 233 -19.44 -23.04 -3.22
C ARG A 233 -20.10 -22.09 -4.21
N LYS A 234 -19.32 -21.46 -5.08
CA LYS A 234 -19.79 -20.52 -6.10
C LYS A 234 -20.29 -21.19 -7.39
N ARG A 235 -20.20 -22.51 -7.48
CA ARG A 235 -20.54 -23.28 -8.69
C ARG A 235 -19.81 -22.78 -9.94
N GLU A 236 -18.50 -22.57 -9.82
CA GLU A 236 -17.61 -22.12 -10.91
C GLU A 236 -17.18 -23.26 -11.85
N PHE A 237 -17.70 -24.47 -11.67
CA PHE A 237 -17.41 -25.62 -12.54
C PHE A 237 -18.47 -25.75 -13.63
N VAL A 238 -18.01 -25.76 -14.87
CA VAL A 238 -18.83 -25.98 -16.06
C VAL A 238 -18.43 -27.28 -16.73
N VAL A 239 -19.30 -27.83 -17.57
CA VAL A 239 -19.05 -29.09 -18.29
C VAL A 239 -18.89 -28.79 -19.77
N HIS A 240 -17.83 -29.32 -20.36
CA HIS A 240 -17.67 -29.40 -21.81
C HIS A 240 -17.83 -30.86 -22.21
N TYR A 241 -18.41 -31.09 -23.38
CA TYR A 241 -18.73 -32.39 -23.92
C TYR A 241 -17.82 -32.68 -25.09
N GLN A 242 -17.05 -33.77 -25.02
CA GLN A 242 -16.23 -34.24 -26.13
C GLN A 242 -16.95 -35.36 -26.85
N PRO A 243 -17.28 -35.22 -28.16
CA PRO A 243 -17.98 -36.26 -28.90
C PRO A 243 -17.22 -37.59 -28.95
N ILE A 244 -17.95 -38.68 -28.72
CA ILE A 244 -17.49 -40.06 -28.93
C ILE A 244 -18.09 -40.52 -30.26
N ILE A 245 -17.22 -40.96 -31.17
CA ILE A 245 -17.57 -41.31 -32.55
C ILE A 245 -17.41 -42.81 -32.74
N GLU A 246 -18.43 -43.44 -33.31
CA GLU A 246 -18.32 -44.82 -33.82
C GLU A 246 -17.51 -44.80 -35.11
N LEU A 247 -16.36 -45.48 -35.13
CA LEU A 247 -15.41 -45.42 -36.24
C LEU A 247 -15.98 -46.01 -37.55
N SER A 248 -16.84 -47.03 -37.45
CA SER A 248 -17.40 -47.73 -38.61
C SER A 248 -18.43 -46.89 -39.39
N SER A 249 -19.23 -46.09 -38.68
CA SER A 249 -20.29 -45.25 -39.27
C SER A 249 -19.91 -43.77 -39.36
N GLY A 250 -18.93 -43.33 -38.57
CA GLY A 250 -18.61 -41.91 -38.36
C GLY A 250 -19.68 -41.16 -37.57
N LEU A 251 -20.64 -41.86 -36.94
CA LEU A 251 -21.73 -41.26 -36.18
C LEU A 251 -21.26 -40.88 -34.77
N CYS A 252 -21.71 -39.73 -34.28
CA CYS A 252 -21.62 -39.37 -32.87
C CYS A 252 -22.58 -40.22 -32.04
N VAL A 253 -22.04 -41.12 -31.22
CA VAL A 253 -22.82 -42.03 -30.34
C VAL A 253 -22.93 -41.52 -28.91
N GLY A 254 -22.25 -40.42 -28.57
CA GLY A 254 -22.28 -39.89 -27.23
C GLY A 254 -21.25 -38.80 -26.98
N ALA A 255 -21.00 -38.52 -25.71
CA ALA A 255 -19.90 -37.67 -25.31
C ALA A 255 -19.31 -38.03 -23.95
N GLU A 256 -18.04 -37.72 -23.78
CA GLU A 256 -17.40 -37.62 -22.48
C GLU A 256 -17.68 -36.24 -21.86
N ALA A 257 -18.16 -36.23 -20.62
CA ALA A 257 -18.41 -35.04 -19.83
C ALA A 257 -17.16 -34.61 -19.08
N LEU A 258 -16.52 -33.55 -19.58
CA LEU A 258 -15.25 -33.04 -19.09
C LEU A 258 -15.45 -31.76 -18.29
N VAL A 259 -15.14 -31.81 -17.00
CA VAL A 259 -15.21 -30.63 -16.14
C VAL A 259 -14.20 -29.55 -16.56
N ARG A 260 -14.59 -28.28 -16.44
CA ARG A 260 -13.71 -27.12 -16.59
C ARG A 260 -13.99 -26.17 -15.44
N TRP A 261 -12.95 -25.61 -14.85
CA TRP A 261 -13.13 -24.56 -13.85
C TRP A 261 -13.11 -23.20 -14.54
N GLN A 262 -14.27 -22.57 -14.63
CA GLN A 262 -14.43 -21.23 -15.19
C GLN A 262 -14.26 -20.20 -14.07
N ARG A 263 -13.10 -19.54 -14.05
CA ARG A 263 -12.82 -18.49 -13.08
C ARG A 263 -13.71 -17.26 -13.31
N PRO A 264 -13.92 -16.40 -12.29
CA PRO A 264 -14.74 -15.19 -12.43
C PRO A 264 -14.29 -14.20 -13.50
N ASP A 265 -13.04 -14.26 -13.93
CA ASP A 265 -12.50 -13.46 -15.03
C ASP A 265 -12.76 -14.06 -16.43
N GLY A 266 -13.45 -15.21 -16.50
CA GLY A 266 -13.76 -15.95 -17.72
C GLY A 266 -12.71 -16.99 -18.11
N THR A 267 -11.59 -17.09 -17.39
CA THR A 267 -10.52 -18.05 -17.71
C THR A 267 -10.98 -19.48 -17.44
N LEU A 268 -10.82 -20.37 -18.42
CA LEU A 268 -11.04 -21.80 -18.26
C LEU A 268 -9.75 -22.50 -17.81
N VAL A 269 -9.78 -23.09 -16.62
CA VAL A 269 -8.69 -23.90 -16.05
C VAL A 269 -8.96 -25.38 -16.33
N ARG A 270 -7.94 -26.07 -16.83
CA ARG A 270 -7.99 -27.50 -17.17
C ARG A 270 -8.02 -28.40 -15.92
N PRO A 271 -8.67 -29.58 -15.98
CA PRO A 271 -8.73 -30.57 -14.91
C PRO A 271 -7.38 -30.91 -14.28
N ASP A 272 -6.35 -31.12 -15.09
CA ASP A 272 -5.00 -31.52 -14.66
C ASP A 272 -4.40 -30.57 -13.60
N LEU A 273 -4.85 -29.31 -13.56
CA LEU A 273 -4.36 -28.29 -12.64
C LEU A 273 -5.10 -28.27 -11.29
N PHE A 274 -6.28 -28.87 -11.17
CA PHE A 274 -7.08 -28.80 -9.95
C PHE A 274 -7.63 -30.14 -9.44
N ILE A 275 -7.78 -31.15 -10.30
CA ILE A 275 -8.28 -32.48 -9.90
C ILE A 275 -7.37 -33.15 -8.87
N PRO A 276 -6.02 -33.17 -9.00
CA PRO A 276 -5.17 -33.79 -7.97
C PRO A 276 -5.36 -33.17 -6.58
N LEU A 277 -5.55 -31.86 -6.52
CA LEU A 277 -5.84 -31.16 -5.27
C LEU A 277 -7.25 -31.47 -4.75
N ALA A 278 -8.24 -31.53 -5.65
CA ALA A 278 -9.61 -31.86 -5.32
C ALA A 278 -9.74 -33.27 -4.72
N GLU A 279 -9.01 -34.24 -5.26
CA GLU A 279 -8.94 -35.61 -4.75
C GLU A 279 -8.32 -35.64 -3.35
N GLN A 280 -7.14 -35.04 -3.18
CA GLN A 280 -6.44 -35.01 -1.89
C GLN A 280 -7.25 -34.33 -0.78
N SER A 281 -8.07 -33.33 -1.14
CA SER A 281 -8.88 -32.58 -0.18
C SER A 281 -10.32 -33.08 -0.04
N GLY A 282 -10.72 -34.13 -0.76
CA GLY A 282 -12.09 -34.62 -0.82
C GLY A 282 -13.10 -33.69 -1.51
N LEU A 283 -12.64 -32.60 -2.14
CA LEU A 283 -13.48 -31.68 -2.91
C LEU A 283 -13.88 -32.25 -4.27
N ILE A 284 -13.28 -33.37 -4.70
CA ILE A 284 -13.66 -34.04 -5.95
C ILE A 284 -15.13 -34.47 -5.94
N ARG A 285 -15.63 -34.99 -4.81
CA ARG A 285 -17.03 -35.45 -4.68
C ARG A 285 -18.06 -34.37 -4.98
N PRO A 286 -18.02 -33.18 -4.33
CA PRO A 286 -18.96 -32.10 -4.64
C PRO A 286 -18.74 -31.49 -6.04
N ILE A 287 -17.55 -31.61 -6.64
CA ILE A 287 -17.34 -31.24 -8.05
C ILE A 287 -18.07 -32.22 -8.96
N THR A 288 -17.91 -33.53 -8.75
CA THR A 288 -18.63 -34.57 -9.51
C THR A 288 -20.15 -34.41 -9.38
N ASP A 289 -20.67 -34.07 -8.20
CA ASP A 289 -22.09 -33.76 -8.02
C ASP A 289 -22.55 -32.60 -8.92
N GLN A 290 -21.76 -31.53 -9.02
CA GLN A 290 -22.07 -30.38 -9.88
C GLN A 290 -22.01 -30.74 -11.36
N VAL A 291 -21.05 -31.59 -11.76
CA VAL A 291 -20.95 -32.11 -13.12
C VAL A 291 -22.21 -32.90 -13.48
N ILE A 292 -22.65 -33.82 -12.61
CA ILE A 292 -23.85 -34.64 -12.84
C ILE A 292 -25.11 -33.76 -12.91
N ASP A 293 -25.24 -32.78 -12.01
CA ASP A 293 -26.36 -31.82 -12.03
C ASP A 293 -26.37 -30.99 -13.32
N ALA A 294 -25.20 -30.61 -13.83
CA ALA A 294 -25.07 -29.90 -15.11
C ALA A 294 -25.48 -30.79 -16.28
N ILE A 295 -24.98 -32.03 -16.36
CA ILE A 295 -25.37 -33.02 -17.40
C ILE A 295 -26.89 -33.21 -17.43
N GLY A 296 -27.51 -33.45 -16.28
CA GLY A 296 -28.95 -33.65 -16.18
C GLY A 296 -29.74 -32.44 -16.71
N ARG A 297 -29.33 -31.23 -16.30
CA ARG A 297 -29.96 -29.98 -16.72
C ARG A 297 -29.75 -29.69 -18.22
N GLU A 298 -28.55 -29.89 -18.71
CA GLU A 298 -28.11 -29.43 -20.04
C GLU A 298 -28.44 -30.42 -21.15
N LEU A 299 -28.29 -31.73 -20.90
CA LEU A 299 -28.45 -32.78 -21.91
C LEU A 299 -29.73 -33.62 -21.75
N GLY A 300 -30.48 -33.47 -20.67
CA GLY A 300 -31.69 -34.26 -20.41
C GLY A 300 -32.69 -34.32 -21.59
N PRO A 301 -33.08 -33.20 -22.22
CA PRO A 301 -33.96 -33.23 -23.39
C PRO A 301 -33.40 -34.03 -24.57
N LEU A 302 -32.12 -33.87 -24.88
CA LEU A 302 -31.45 -34.57 -25.99
C LEU A 302 -31.44 -36.08 -25.75
N PHE A 303 -31.04 -36.50 -24.55
CA PHE A 303 -30.92 -37.91 -24.18
C PHE A 303 -32.28 -38.59 -24.02
N ARG A 304 -33.33 -37.83 -23.69
CA ARG A 304 -34.72 -38.34 -23.74
C ARG A 304 -35.21 -38.63 -25.16
N LYS A 305 -34.81 -37.79 -26.11
CA LYS A 305 -35.17 -37.90 -27.52
C LYS A 305 -34.42 -39.05 -28.20
N HIS A 306 -33.11 -39.17 -27.94
CA HIS A 306 -32.23 -40.12 -28.61
C HIS A 306 -31.67 -41.13 -27.60
N ARG A 307 -32.29 -42.32 -27.53
CA ARG A 307 -31.94 -43.36 -26.55
C ARG A 307 -30.66 -44.13 -26.85
N SER A 308 -30.14 -44.02 -28.07
CA SER A 308 -28.85 -44.59 -28.47
C SER A 308 -27.66 -43.73 -28.07
N LEU A 309 -27.87 -42.53 -27.51
CA LEU A 309 -26.78 -41.68 -27.05
C LEU A 309 -26.32 -42.06 -25.66
N HIS A 310 -25.00 -42.01 -25.46
CA HIS A 310 -24.35 -42.26 -24.18
C HIS A 310 -23.60 -41.02 -23.66
N VAL A 311 -23.51 -40.88 -22.34
CA VAL A 311 -22.68 -39.87 -21.66
C VAL A 311 -21.71 -40.58 -20.72
N ALA A 312 -20.43 -40.36 -20.95
CA ALA A 312 -19.36 -40.84 -20.10
C ALA A 312 -19.04 -39.82 -19.01
N ILE A 313 -18.93 -40.30 -17.77
CA ILE A 313 -18.73 -39.47 -16.58
C ILE A 313 -17.58 -40.06 -15.77
N ASN A 314 -16.59 -39.21 -15.52
CA ASN A 314 -15.42 -39.53 -14.70
C ASN A 314 -15.74 -39.54 -13.20
N PHE A 315 -15.41 -40.64 -12.52
CA PHE A 315 -15.58 -40.81 -11.08
C PHE A 315 -14.25 -41.08 -10.38
N ALA A 316 -14.14 -40.58 -9.15
CA ALA A 316 -13.00 -40.89 -8.31
C ALA A 316 -13.05 -42.34 -7.81
N ALA A 317 -11.89 -42.93 -7.55
CA ALA A 317 -11.73 -44.26 -6.97
C ALA A 317 -12.69 -44.54 -5.80
N ASP A 318 -12.74 -43.59 -4.86
CA ASP A 318 -13.53 -43.71 -3.64
C ASP A 318 -15.04 -43.76 -3.91
N ASP A 319 -15.52 -43.23 -5.03
CA ASP A 319 -16.93 -43.28 -5.39
C ASP A 319 -17.37 -44.70 -5.77
N PHE A 320 -16.47 -45.48 -6.39
CA PHE A 320 -16.68 -46.91 -6.61
C PHE A 320 -16.54 -47.69 -5.32
N LYS A 321 -15.51 -47.44 -4.51
CA LYS A 321 -15.31 -48.18 -3.24
C LYS A 321 -16.47 -48.03 -2.26
N THR A 322 -17.11 -46.86 -2.24
CA THR A 322 -18.20 -46.56 -1.30
C THR A 322 -19.58 -46.86 -1.86
N GLY A 323 -19.70 -47.25 -3.14
CA GLY A 323 -20.99 -47.39 -3.83
C GLY A 323 -21.68 -46.07 -4.16
N ARG A 324 -21.10 -44.92 -3.79
CA ARG A 324 -21.67 -43.57 -4.00
C ARG A 324 -22.01 -43.31 -5.46
N VAL A 325 -21.22 -43.84 -6.39
CA VAL A 325 -21.44 -43.64 -7.83
C VAL A 325 -22.89 -43.96 -8.22
N LEU A 326 -23.41 -45.13 -7.82
CA LEU A 326 -24.74 -45.62 -8.20
C LEU A 326 -25.88 -44.82 -7.59
N GLU A 327 -25.72 -44.40 -6.33
CA GLU A 327 -26.69 -43.54 -5.65
C GLU A 327 -26.76 -42.17 -6.35
N THR A 328 -25.59 -41.60 -6.64
CA THR A 328 -25.47 -40.26 -7.20
C THR A 328 -26.05 -40.18 -8.61
N VAL A 329 -25.67 -41.10 -9.51
CA VAL A 329 -26.19 -41.07 -10.89
C VAL A 329 -27.66 -41.45 -10.95
N GLY A 330 -28.09 -42.48 -10.21
CA GLY A 330 -29.46 -42.97 -10.25
C GLY A 330 -30.45 -41.92 -9.77
N HIS A 331 -30.14 -41.22 -8.67
CA HIS A 331 -31.00 -40.15 -8.16
C HIS A 331 -30.97 -38.91 -9.06
N ARG A 332 -29.79 -38.43 -9.45
CA ARG A 332 -29.66 -37.14 -10.16
C ARG A 332 -30.07 -37.25 -11.63
N LEU A 333 -29.51 -38.18 -12.40
CA LEU A 333 -29.78 -38.29 -13.84
C LEU A 333 -31.11 -38.98 -14.14
N GLY A 334 -31.54 -39.90 -13.29
CA GLY A 334 -32.86 -40.54 -13.41
C GLY A 334 -34.00 -39.51 -13.40
N ASN A 335 -33.93 -38.50 -12.53
CA ASN A 335 -34.89 -37.39 -12.47
C ASN A 335 -34.91 -36.52 -13.75
N HIS A 336 -33.84 -36.55 -14.54
CA HIS A 336 -33.75 -35.87 -15.84
C HIS A 336 -34.13 -36.79 -17.02
N GLY A 337 -34.55 -38.04 -16.76
CA GLY A 337 -35.06 -38.97 -17.76
C GLY A 337 -33.99 -39.69 -18.59
N PHE A 338 -32.76 -39.77 -18.09
CA PHE A 338 -31.73 -40.66 -18.62
C PHE A 338 -32.09 -42.11 -18.31
N ALA A 339 -31.92 -43.01 -19.28
CA ALA A 339 -31.90 -44.43 -19.00
C ALA A 339 -30.51 -44.85 -18.53
N ASN A 340 -30.41 -45.92 -17.72
CA ASN A 340 -29.14 -46.33 -17.11
C ASN A 340 -28.10 -46.76 -18.17
N ASP A 341 -28.56 -47.34 -19.28
CA ASP A 341 -27.74 -47.74 -20.43
C ASP A 341 -27.13 -46.55 -21.20
N GLN A 342 -27.67 -45.35 -21.02
CA GLN A 342 -27.10 -44.11 -21.57
C GLN A 342 -25.96 -43.55 -20.71
N ILE A 343 -25.64 -44.14 -19.56
CA ILE A 343 -24.64 -43.59 -18.62
C ILE A 343 -23.44 -44.54 -18.56
N TRP A 344 -22.29 -44.03 -18.98
CA TRP A 344 -21.01 -44.73 -18.91
C TRP A 344 -20.23 -44.19 -17.71
N LEU A 345 -19.85 -45.09 -16.80
CA LEU A 345 -19.10 -44.77 -15.60
C LEU A 345 -17.62 -45.01 -15.90
N GLU A 346 -16.82 -43.94 -15.87
CA GLU A 346 -15.39 -44.00 -16.12
C GLU A 346 -14.61 -43.97 -14.80
N ALA A 347 -13.64 -44.86 -14.69
CA ALA A 347 -12.76 -44.97 -13.53
C ALA A 347 -11.31 -45.02 -13.99
N THR A 348 -10.43 -44.28 -13.32
CA THR A 348 -8.99 -44.40 -13.57
C THR A 348 -8.46 -45.74 -13.08
N GLU A 349 -7.43 -46.23 -13.78
CA GLU A 349 -6.69 -47.44 -13.45
C GLU A 349 -6.32 -47.57 -11.97
N ARG A 350 -5.72 -46.52 -11.40
CA ARG A 350 -5.29 -46.48 -9.99
C ARG A 350 -6.47 -46.58 -9.02
N GLY A 351 -7.64 -46.13 -9.44
CA GLY A 351 -8.82 -46.12 -8.59
C GLY A 351 -9.47 -47.47 -8.38
N LEU A 352 -9.22 -48.43 -9.28
CA LEU A 352 -9.82 -49.77 -9.25
C LEU A 352 -8.92 -50.84 -8.61
N MET A 353 -7.74 -50.48 -8.10
CA MET A 353 -6.75 -51.42 -7.54
C MET A 353 -7.09 -51.98 -6.15
N ASP A 354 -8.15 -51.50 -5.49
CA ASP A 354 -8.58 -51.98 -4.17
C ASP A 354 -9.89 -52.77 -4.32
N ILE A 355 -9.74 -54.09 -4.49
CA ILE A 355 -10.46 -54.84 -5.52
C ILE A 355 -11.82 -55.41 -5.12
N ASP A 356 -12.14 -55.56 -3.84
CA ASP A 356 -13.35 -56.31 -3.48
C ASP A 356 -14.61 -55.44 -3.46
N GLU A 357 -14.55 -54.25 -2.87
CA GLU A 357 -15.72 -53.36 -2.82
C GLU A 357 -15.99 -52.69 -4.17
N ALA A 358 -14.95 -52.18 -4.85
CA ALA A 358 -15.11 -51.58 -6.17
C ALA A 358 -15.69 -52.60 -7.19
N ARG A 359 -15.24 -53.86 -7.16
CA ARG A 359 -15.80 -54.94 -7.99
C ARG A 359 -17.29 -55.16 -7.73
N LYS A 360 -17.73 -55.18 -6.46
CA LYS A 360 -19.16 -55.33 -6.14
C LYS A 360 -19.96 -54.18 -6.73
N THR A 361 -19.49 -52.94 -6.56
CA THR A 361 -20.15 -51.76 -7.11
C THR A 361 -20.18 -51.78 -8.63
N ILE A 362 -19.12 -52.20 -9.31
CA ILE A 362 -19.10 -52.35 -10.78
C ILE A 362 -20.09 -53.44 -11.23
N ALA A 363 -20.10 -54.60 -10.59
CA ALA A 363 -21.04 -55.67 -10.91
C ALA A 363 -22.50 -55.24 -10.70
N GLU A 364 -22.75 -54.50 -9.62
CA GLU A 364 -24.06 -53.90 -9.36
C GLU A 364 -24.43 -52.83 -10.39
N ALA A 365 -23.47 -51.99 -10.81
CA ALA A 365 -23.66 -51.00 -11.87
C ALA A 365 -24.18 -51.66 -13.14
N ARG A 366 -23.52 -52.73 -13.57
CA ARG A 366 -23.89 -53.49 -14.76
C ARG A 366 -25.24 -54.17 -14.63
N THR A 367 -25.55 -54.71 -13.46
CA THR A 367 -26.87 -55.31 -13.18
C THR A 367 -27.99 -54.27 -13.28
N ARG A 368 -27.70 -53.00 -12.92
CA ARG A 368 -28.63 -51.87 -13.08
C ARG A 368 -28.68 -51.31 -14.50
N GLY A 369 -27.82 -51.78 -15.41
CA GLY A 369 -27.79 -51.38 -16.82
C GLY A 369 -26.76 -50.29 -17.14
N TYR A 370 -25.92 -49.85 -16.19
CA TYR A 370 -24.82 -48.93 -16.49
C TYR A 370 -23.68 -49.64 -17.21
N SER A 371 -23.00 -48.95 -18.12
CA SER A 371 -21.72 -49.42 -18.67
C SER A 371 -20.56 -48.90 -17.83
N VAL A 372 -19.53 -49.73 -17.62
CA VAL A 372 -18.34 -49.32 -16.87
C VAL A 372 -17.10 -49.43 -17.77
N ALA A 373 -16.38 -48.31 -17.88
CA ALA A 373 -15.16 -48.21 -18.66
C ALA A 373 -13.96 -47.92 -17.75
N ILE A 374 -12.81 -48.51 -18.10
CA ILE A 374 -11.53 -48.14 -17.49
C ILE A 374 -10.84 -47.07 -18.34
N ASP A 375 -10.41 -46.00 -17.67
CA ASP A 375 -9.75 -44.85 -18.28
C ASP A 375 -8.22 -44.86 -18.10
N ASP A 376 -7.51 -44.12 -18.96
CA ASP A 376 -6.05 -43.95 -18.95
C ASP A 376 -5.23 -45.26 -18.97
N PHE A 377 -5.73 -46.32 -19.63
CA PHE A 377 -5.08 -47.62 -19.60
C PHE A 377 -3.66 -47.57 -20.21
N GLY A 378 -2.69 -48.13 -19.48
CA GLY A 378 -1.28 -48.24 -19.91
C GLY A 378 -0.38 -47.09 -19.45
N THR A 379 -0.90 -46.10 -18.73
CA THR A 379 -0.09 -44.99 -18.16
C THR A 379 0.37 -45.25 -16.71
N GLY A 380 -0.15 -46.29 -16.05
CA GLY A 380 0.19 -46.70 -14.69
C GLY A 380 0.61 -48.17 -14.55
N TYR A 381 0.51 -48.68 -13.32
CA TYR A 381 0.98 -50.02 -12.91
C TYR A 381 -0.17 -51.05 -12.85
N SER A 382 -1.12 -51.12 -13.80
CA SER A 382 -2.03 -52.27 -13.80
C SER A 382 -1.26 -53.56 -14.01
N SER A 383 -1.45 -54.47 -13.07
CA SER A 383 -1.35 -55.87 -13.41
C SER A 383 -2.56 -56.21 -14.30
N LEU A 384 -2.30 -56.69 -15.52
CA LEU A 384 -3.27 -57.37 -16.39
C LEU A 384 -4.21 -58.33 -15.62
N GLN A 385 -3.70 -58.92 -14.55
CA GLN A 385 -4.44 -59.77 -13.62
C GLN A 385 -5.68 -59.09 -13.03
N TYR A 386 -5.60 -57.80 -12.73
CA TYR A 386 -6.73 -57.06 -12.17
C TYR A 386 -7.78 -56.77 -13.22
N LEU A 387 -7.36 -56.35 -14.41
CA LEU A 387 -8.27 -56.08 -15.53
C LEU A 387 -9.11 -57.32 -15.88
N GLN A 388 -8.49 -58.50 -15.96
CA GLN A 388 -9.20 -59.76 -16.23
C GLN A 388 -10.26 -60.09 -15.18
N SER A 389 -10.04 -59.65 -13.95
CA SER A 389 -10.95 -59.95 -12.85
C SER A 389 -12.13 -58.98 -12.80
N LEU A 390 -11.98 -57.74 -13.25
CA LEU A 390 -13.04 -56.73 -13.10
C LEU A 390 -14.12 -56.90 -14.19
N PRO A 391 -15.41 -56.88 -13.82
CA PRO A 391 -16.50 -57.02 -14.77
C PRO A 391 -16.69 -55.68 -15.51
N LEU A 392 -15.80 -55.32 -16.43
CA LEU A 392 -15.85 -54.09 -17.22
C LEU A 392 -16.55 -54.31 -18.57
N ASP A 393 -17.01 -53.24 -19.19
CA ASP A 393 -17.63 -53.25 -20.54
C ASP A 393 -16.73 -52.63 -21.60
N ALA A 394 -15.87 -51.68 -21.20
CA ALA A 394 -15.02 -50.96 -22.14
C ALA A 394 -13.65 -50.56 -21.55
N LEU A 395 -12.71 -50.29 -22.47
CA LEU A 395 -11.35 -49.82 -22.18
C LEU A 395 -11.02 -48.61 -23.05
N LYS A 396 -10.54 -47.54 -22.41
CA LYS A 396 -10.06 -46.34 -23.10
C LYS A 396 -8.55 -46.42 -23.28
N ILE A 397 -8.09 -46.26 -24.53
CA ILE A 397 -6.67 -46.23 -24.89
C ILE A 397 -6.21 -44.78 -24.82
N ASP A 398 -5.28 -44.49 -23.90
CA ASP A 398 -4.73 -43.15 -23.71
C ASP A 398 -4.07 -42.61 -24.99
N LYS A 399 -4.16 -41.28 -25.15
CA LYS A 399 -3.61 -40.54 -26.28
C LYS A 399 -2.14 -40.85 -26.55
N SER A 400 -1.32 -41.09 -25.54
CA SER A 400 0.11 -41.33 -25.74
C SER A 400 0.40 -42.56 -26.63
N PHE A 401 -0.49 -43.56 -26.63
CA PHE A 401 -0.40 -44.71 -27.53
C PHE A 401 -0.91 -44.39 -28.94
N VAL A 402 -1.99 -43.61 -29.05
CA VAL A 402 -2.56 -43.16 -30.34
C VAL A 402 -1.59 -42.23 -31.09
N ASP A 403 -0.88 -41.37 -30.35
CA ASP A 403 0.17 -40.49 -30.89
C ASP A 403 1.36 -41.28 -31.48
N ALA A 404 1.56 -42.54 -31.08
CA ALA A 404 2.63 -43.38 -31.58
C ALA A 404 2.33 -44.07 -32.92
N ILE A 405 1.05 -44.09 -33.35
CA ILE A 405 0.64 -44.66 -34.64
C ILE A 405 1.44 -43.98 -35.76
N ASN A 406 2.02 -44.79 -36.66
CA ASN A 406 2.84 -44.37 -37.80
C ASN A 406 4.19 -43.69 -37.47
N ARG A 407 4.65 -43.68 -36.21
CA ARG A 407 5.94 -43.07 -35.84
C ARG A 407 7.14 -44.04 -35.85
N GLN A 408 6.97 -45.31 -36.25
CA GLN A 408 8.01 -46.37 -36.20
C GLN A 408 8.73 -46.44 -34.84
N THR A 409 8.03 -46.13 -33.74
CA THR A 409 8.56 -46.20 -32.37
C THR A 409 8.20 -47.51 -31.69
N ALA A 410 8.90 -47.87 -30.61
CA ALA A 410 8.54 -49.03 -29.78
C ALA A 410 7.08 -48.95 -29.26
N THR A 411 6.57 -47.74 -28.97
CA THR A 411 5.18 -47.50 -28.55
C THR A 411 4.16 -47.89 -29.63
N SER A 412 4.53 -47.84 -30.92
CA SER A 412 3.66 -48.27 -32.03
C SER A 412 3.36 -49.77 -31.99
N ALA A 413 4.20 -50.60 -31.36
CA ALA A 413 3.92 -52.03 -31.18
C ALA A 413 2.98 -52.28 -29.99
N VAL A 414 3.00 -51.41 -28.96
CA VAL A 414 2.23 -51.61 -27.74
C VAL A 414 0.73 -51.43 -27.97
N ILE A 415 0.33 -50.45 -28.79
CA ILE A 415 -1.09 -50.22 -29.07
C ILE A 415 -1.78 -51.44 -29.69
N ALA A 416 -1.10 -52.17 -30.60
CA ALA A 416 -1.65 -53.40 -31.18
C ALA A 416 -1.90 -54.47 -30.09
N HIS A 417 -0.98 -54.62 -29.14
CA HIS A 417 -1.15 -55.54 -28.02
C HIS A 417 -2.26 -55.11 -27.06
N ILE A 418 -2.43 -53.81 -26.80
CA ILE A 418 -3.54 -53.30 -25.99
C ILE A 418 -4.88 -53.63 -26.66
N ILE A 419 -4.98 -53.43 -27.98
CA ILE A 419 -6.19 -53.76 -28.76
C ILE A 419 -6.48 -55.27 -28.70
N GLU A 420 -5.48 -56.13 -28.94
CA GLU A 420 -5.64 -57.59 -28.87
C GLU A 420 -6.06 -58.07 -27.47
N MET A 421 -5.50 -57.46 -26.42
CA MET A 421 -5.86 -57.74 -25.03
C MET A 421 -7.32 -57.36 -24.76
N ALA A 422 -7.74 -56.14 -25.12
CA ALA A 422 -9.12 -55.68 -24.91
C ALA A 422 -10.12 -56.60 -25.61
N LYS A 423 -9.83 -57.01 -26.85
CA LYS A 423 -10.63 -58.01 -27.59
C LYS A 423 -10.66 -59.37 -26.89
N SER A 424 -9.52 -59.85 -26.38
CA SER A 424 -9.44 -61.12 -25.66
C SER A 424 -10.26 -61.11 -24.36
N LEU A 425 -10.44 -59.93 -23.76
CA LEU A 425 -11.29 -59.70 -22.59
C LEU A 425 -12.74 -59.33 -22.96
N SER A 426 -13.08 -59.30 -24.26
CA SER A 426 -14.40 -58.90 -24.77
C SER A 426 -14.83 -57.51 -24.32
N LEU A 427 -13.87 -56.58 -24.21
CA LEU A 427 -14.10 -55.17 -23.90
C LEU A 427 -14.25 -54.37 -25.19
N SER A 428 -15.20 -53.43 -25.19
CA SER A 428 -15.26 -52.40 -26.24
C SER A 428 -14.09 -51.43 -26.10
N ILE A 429 -13.59 -50.88 -27.21
CA ILE A 429 -12.40 -50.04 -27.22
C ILE A 429 -12.76 -48.62 -27.62
N ILE A 430 -12.35 -47.65 -26.79
CA ILE A 430 -12.41 -46.22 -27.10
C ILE A 430 -10.99 -45.71 -27.25
N ALA A 431 -10.60 -45.20 -28.41
CA ALA A 431 -9.30 -44.59 -28.61
C ALA A 431 -9.34 -43.08 -28.37
N GLU A 432 -8.45 -42.57 -27.53
CA GLU A 432 -8.38 -41.14 -27.21
C GLU A 432 -7.36 -40.37 -28.02
N GLY A 433 -7.61 -39.07 -28.22
CA GLY A 433 -6.63 -38.17 -28.82
C GLY A 433 -6.40 -38.43 -30.30
N VAL A 434 -7.40 -38.92 -31.04
CA VAL A 434 -7.32 -39.04 -32.51
C VAL A 434 -7.27 -37.64 -33.13
N GLU A 435 -6.16 -37.32 -33.79
CA GLU A 435 -5.90 -36.00 -34.41
C GLU A 435 -5.78 -36.07 -35.93
N THR A 436 -5.50 -37.24 -36.50
CA THR A 436 -5.32 -37.42 -37.94
C THR A 436 -6.22 -38.52 -38.51
N ARG A 437 -6.44 -38.47 -39.83
CA ARG A 437 -7.24 -39.49 -40.53
C ARG A 437 -6.53 -40.84 -40.49
N GLU A 438 -5.21 -40.84 -40.63
CA GLU A 438 -4.39 -42.05 -40.64
C GLU A 438 -4.46 -42.78 -39.29
N GLN A 439 -4.58 -42.05 -38.18
CA GLN A 439 -4.84 -42.65 -36.87
C GLN A 439 -6.22 -43.32 -36.84
N ALA A 440 -7.27 -42.64 -37.32
CA ALA A 440 -8.62 -43.17 -37.36
C ALA A 440 -8.74 -44.43 -38.24
N GLU A 441 -8.13 -44.41 -39.43
CA GLU A 441 -8.08 -45.56 -40.35
C GLU A 441 -7.33 -46.75 -39.72
N TYR A 442 -6.16 -46.50 -39.11
CA TYR A 442 -5.43 -47.55 -38.39
C TYR A 442 -6.29 -48.19 -37.28
N LEU A 443 -6.97 -47.38 -36.46
CA LEU A 443 -7.81 -47.87 -35.37
C LEU A 443 -8.99 -48.69 -35.90
N LEU A 444 -9.64 -48.22 -36.96
CA LEU A 444 -10.74 -48.93 -37.63
C LEU A 444 -10.28 -50.28 -38.19
N ASP A 445 -9.14 -50.32 -38.90
CA ASP A 445 -8.57 -51.54 -39.47
C ASP A 445 -8.19 -52.57 -38.39
N HIS A 446 -7.81 -52.08 -37.21
CA HIS A 446 -7.53 -52.92 -36.04
C HIS A 446 -8.78 -53.22 -35.21
N GLY A 447 -9.98 -52.87 -35.70
CA GLY A 447 -11.27 -53.19 -35.08
C GLY A 447 -11.46 -52.52 -33.72
N VAL A 448 -11.09 -51.24 -33.61
CA VAL A 448 -11.50 -50.36 -32.52
C VAL A 448 -12.89 -49.81 -32.86
N GLU A 449 -13.83 -49.88 -31.92
CA GLU A 449 -15.22 -49.48 -32.17
C GLU A 449 -15.41 -47.96 -32.10
N PHE A 450 -14.83 -47.31 -31.09
CA PHE A 450 -15.09 -45.92 -30.78
C PHE A 450 -13.81 -45.09 -30.69
N CYS A 451 -13.93 -43.79 -30.93
CA CYS A 451 -12.84 -42.87 -30.71
C CYS A 451 -13.32 -41.48 -30.29
N GLN A 452 -12.39 -40.72 -29.71
CA GLN A 452 -12.55 -39.30 -29.47
C GLN A 452 -11.26 -38.56 -29.77
N GLY A 453 -11.36 -37.33 -30.27
CA GLY A 453 -10.19 -36.52 -30.55
C GLY A 453 -10.45 -35.34 -31.47
N TRP A 454 -9.44 -34.48 -31.58
CA TRP A 454 -9.55 -33.19 -32.27
C TRP A 454 -9.69 -33.33 -33.79
N PHE A 455 -9.43 -34.52 -34.36
CA PHE A 455 -9.77 -34.82 -35.74
C PHE A 455 -11.27 -34.61 -36.01
N TYR A 456 -12.11 -34.99 -35.04
CA TYR A 456 -13.57 -34.86 -35.11
C TYR A 456 -14.02 -33.54 -34.49
N ALA A 457 -13.78 -33.38 -33.18
CA ALA A 457 -14.15 -32.18 -32.46
C ALA A 457 -13.39 -32.03 -31.14
N LYS A 458 -13.22 -30.78 -30.70
CA LYS A 458 -12.73 -30.45 -29.36
C LYS A 458 -13.87 -30.51 -28.33
N PRO A 459 -13.58 -30.63 -27.03
CA PRO A 459 -14.58 -30.47 -25.99
C PRO A 459 -15.31 -29.13 -26.10
N MET A 460 -16.64 -29.16 -26.17
CA MET A 460 -17.47 -27.98 -26.44
C MET A 460 -18.59 -27.80 -25.40
N PRO A 461 -19.13 -26.59 -25.19
CA PRO A 461 -20.31 -26.37 -24.35
C PRO A 461 -21.53 -27.20 -24.80
N ALA A 462 -22.50 -27.38 -23.90
CA ALA A 462 -23.71 -28.19 -24.17
C ALA A 462 -24.47 -27.79 -25.44
N ALA A 463 -24.64 -26.49 -25.69
CA ALA A 463 -25.36 -25.98 -26.86
C ALA A 463 -24.71 -26.44 -28.17
N ASP A 464 -23.39 -26.24 -28.27
CA ASP A 464 -22.61 -26.65 -29.44
C ASP A 464 -22.63 -28.17 -29.62
N PHE A 465 -22.60 -28.94 -28.52
CA PHE A 465 -22.67 -30.40 -28.56
C PHE A 465 -24.04 -30.89 -29.05
N ILE A 466 -25.13 -30.29 -28.60
CA ILE A 466 -26.49 -30.62 -29.06
C ILE A 466 -26.60 -30.39 -30.58
N ASP A 467 -26.09 -29.26 -31.08
CA ASP A 467 -26.08 -28.95 -32.51
C ASP A 467 -25.19 -29.91 -33.30
N TYR A 468 -24.03 -30.30 -32.74
CA TYR A 468 -23.13 -31.29 -33.33
C TYR A 468 -23.81 -32.66 -33.49
N VAL A 469 -24.51 -33.13 -32.45
CA VAL A 469 -25.22 -34.42 -32.46
C VAL A 469 -26.38 -34.41 -33.45
N GLU A 470 -27.24 -33.40 -33.42
CA GLU A 470 -28.38 -33.32 -34.35
C GLU A 470 -27.90 -33.28 -35.80
N THR A 471 -26.81 -32.55 -36.08
CA THR A 471 -26.18 -32.53 -37.40
C THR A 471 -25.60 -33.89 -37.79
N SER A 472 -24.95 -34.59 -36.85
CA SER A 472 -24.40 -35.92 -37.06
C SER A 472 -25.49 -36.94 -37.42
N LEU A 473 -26.61 -36.93 -36.68
CA LEU A 473 -27.74 -37.83 -36.91
C LEU A 473 -28.40 -37.58 -38.27
N GLN A 474 -28.66 -36.32 -38.62
CA GLN A 474 -29.25 -35.96 -39.92
C GLN A 474 -28.39 -36.42 -41.11
N ARG A 475 -27.06 -36.32 -41.00
CA ARG A 475 -26.13 -36.74 -42.06
C ARG A 475 -26.07 -38.25 -42.21
N HIS A 476 -26.10 -38.98 -41.09
CA HIS A 476 -26.17 -40.44 -41.10
C HIS A 476 -27.45 -40.92 -41.77
N ASP A 477 -28.60 -40.33 -41.44
CA ASP A 477 -29.89 -40.61 -42.09
C ASP A 477 -29.88 -40.27 -43.59
N SER A 478 -29.03 -39.33 -44.00
CA SER A 478 -28.83 -38.92 -45.40
C SER A 478 -27.76 -39.73 -46.15
N GLY A 479 -27.09 -40.69 -45.49
CA GLY A 479 -26.05 -41.54 -46.09
C GLY A 479 -24.68 -40.88 -46.30
N VAL A 480 -24.40 -39.75 -45.65
CA VAL A 480 -23.12 -39.04 -45.77
C VAL A 480 -22.20 -39.40 -44.59
N VAL A 481 -21.18 -40.22 -44.85
CA VAL A 481 -20.17 -40.62 -43.84
C VAL A 481 -19.16 -39.48 -43.60
N MET A 482 -18.92 -39.15 -42.33
CA MET A 482 -17.95 -38.13 -41.91
C MET A 482 -16.51 -38.61 -42.11
N LEU A 483 -15.83 -38.10 -43.15
CA LEU A 483 -14.37 -38.11 -43.25
C LEU A 483 -13.80 -36.71 -43.55
N SER A 484 -14.42 -35.62 -43.11
CA SER A 484 -13.83 -34.28 -43.35
C SER A 484 -13.96 -33.30 -42.18
N ARG A 485 -12.81 -32.65 -41.88
CA ARG A 485 -12.59 -31.55 -40.93
C ARG A 485 -13.81 -30.64 -40.70
N ALA A 486 -14.23 -30.53 -39.43
CA ALA A 486 -14.92 -29.34 -38.97
C ALA A 486 -13.95 -28.15 -39.04
N LYS A 487 -14.38 -27.06 -39.70
CA LYS A 487 -13.62 -25.80 -39.75
C LYS A 487 -13.49 -25.20 -38.35
N ALA A 488 -12.30 -24.64 -38.12
CA ALA A 488 -11.81 -24.05 -36.88
C ALA A 488 -12.67 -22.92 -36.30
#